data_AF-T1BI57-F1
#
_entry.id   AF-T1BI57-F1
#
_cell.length_a   1.000
_cell.length_b   1.000
_cell.length_c   1.000
_cell.angle_alpha   90.00
_cell.angle_beta   90.00
_cell.angle_gamma   90.00
#
_symmetry.space_group_name_H-M   'P 1'
#
loop_
_entity.id
_entity.type
_entity.pdbx_description
1 polymer ?
#
loop_
_entity_poly.entity_id
_entity_poly.type
_entity_poly.pdbx_seq_one_letter_code
_entity_poly.pdbx_strand_id
1 'polypeptide(L)'
;MNKVGKIATNPMLSRALCQRLHPVTFEELLQRRLVLLNLAKGQLGSEEARFLGAIYLTQLWAALQRSGSKDHPVYLVLDEFQNYTIPILSDMLSEGAKFGLHVVAVTQYLHQVPPEVRSALQGNVSAWMFLALG
;
A
#
# COMPACT_ATOMS: atom_id res chain seq x y z
N MET A 1 -19.95 -10.90 11.16
CA MET A 1 -18.76 -11.80 11.21
C MET A 1 -17.51 -10.94 11.36
N ASN A 2 -16.58 -11.32 12.24
CA ASN A 2 -15.40 -10.52 12.55
C ASN A 2 -14.32 -10.66 11.45
N LYS A 3 -13.54 -9.60 11.15
CA LYS A 3 -12.57 -9.55 10.03
C LYS A 3 -11.52 -10.68 10.11
N VAL A 4 -11.13 -11.07 11.31
CA VAL A 4 -10.21 -12.20 11.58
C VAL A 4 -10.82 -13.54 11.14
N GLY A 5 -12.12 -13.73 11.30
CA GLY A 5 -12.82 -14.94 10.88
C GLY A 5 -12.84 -15.11 9.35
N LYS A 6 -12.89 -14.01 8.59
CA LYS A 6 -12.81 -14.03 7.12
C LYS A 6 -11.43 -14.47 6.62
N ILE A 7 -10.35 -14.11 7.33
CA ILE A 7 -8.98 -14.53 6.99
C ILE A 7 -8.83 -16.05 7.10
N ALA A 8 -9.34 -16.63 8.18
CA ALA A 8 -9.26 -18.07 8.41
C ALA A 8 -10.12 -18.89 7.43
N THR A 9 -11.24 -18.32 6.95
CA THR A 9 -12.16 -19.01 6.03
C THR A 9 -11.81 -18.86 4.56
N ASN A 10 -11.12 -17.80 4.13
CA ASN A 10 -10.63 -17.68 2.76
C ASN A 10 -9.29 -18.44 2.61
N PRO A 11 -9.23 -19.54 1.82
CA PRO A 11 -8.04 -20.37 1.70
C PRO A 11 -6.82 -19.61 1.15
N MET A 12 -7.02 -18.62 0.28
CA MET A 12 -5.94 -17.81 -0.26
C MET A 12 -5.36 -16.86 0.79
N LEU A 13 -6.23 -16.20 1.58
CA LEU A 13 -5.78 -15.33 2.68
C LEU A 13 -5.07 -16.13 3.77
N SER A 14 -5.65 -17.26 4.17
CA SER A 14 -5.06 -18.18 5.15
C SER A 14 -3.69 -18.69 4.68
N ARG A 15 -3.53 -19.05 3.40
CA ARG A 15 -2.23 -19.44 2.84
C ARG A 15 -1.21 -18.30 2.86
N ALA A 16 -1.62 -17.09 2.48
CA ALA A 16 -0.73 -15.95 2.39
C ALA A 16 -0.26 -15.45 3.77
N LEU A 17 -1.15 -15.45 4.77
CA LEU A 17 -0.90 -14.86 6.09
C LEU A 17 -0.57 -15.89 7.17
N CYS A 18 -1.17 -17.08 7.14
CA CYS A 18 -1.15 -18.01 8.27
C CYS A 18 -0.37 -19.30 8.01
N GLN A 19 -0.14 -19.70 6.76
CA GLN A 19 0.45 -21.02 6.43
C GLN A 19 1.86 -20.94 5.82
N ARG A 20 2.59 -19.83 6.01
CA ARG A 20 3.97 -19.70 5.52
C ARG A 20 4.97 -20.37 6.47
N LEU A 21 5.62 -21.44 5.99
CA LEU A 21 6.76 -22.10 6.64
C LEU A 21 7.94 -21.16 6.87
N HIS A 22 8.17 -20.23 5.94
CA HIS A 22 9.21 -19.20 6.03
C HIS A 22 8.57 -17.82 5.75
N PRO A 23 8.12 -17.10 6.79
CA PRO A 23 7.58 -15.77 6.62
C PRO A 23 8.70 -14.80 6.22
N VAL A 24 8.50 -14.05 5.14
CA VAL A 24 9.41 -12.98 4.72
C VAL A 24 9.07 -11.72 5.53
N THR A 25 10.07 -11.11 6.15
CA THR A 25 9.90 -9.87 6.92
C THR A 25 9.86 -8.64 6.01
N PHE A 26 9.28 -7.53 6.47
CA PHE A 26 9.26 -6.32 5.65
C PHE A 26 10.65 -5.70 5.51
N GLU A 27 11.52 -5.88 6.50
CA GLU A 27 12.93 -5.52 6.45
C GLU A 27 13.66 -6.27 5.31
N GLU A 28 13.39 -7.57 5.15
CA GLU A 28 13.89 -8.34 4.02
C GLU A 28 13.26 -7.90 2.68
N LEU A 29 11.99 -7.51 2.67
CA LEU A 29 11.32 -7.01 1.47
C LEU A 29 11.94 -5.69 0.99
N LEU A 30 12.33 -4.80 1.90
CA LEU A 30 12.99 -3.54 1.57
C LEU A 30 14.36 -3.74 0.89
N GLN A 31 15.00 -4.89 1.10
CA GLN A 31 16.25 -5.26 0.43
C GLN A 31 16.04 -5.88 -0.96
N ARG A 32 14.80 -6.22 -1.34
CA ARG A 32 14.50 -6.78 -2.66
C ARG A 32 14.47 -5.69 -3.71
N ARG A 33 14.91 -6.03 -4.94
CA ARG A 33 14.84 -5.11 -6.09
C ARG A 33 13.41 -4.79 -6.53
N LEU A 34 12.51 -5.76 -6.45
CA LEU A 34 11.13 -5.62 -6.87
C LEU A 34 10.23 -6.53 -6.02
N VAL A 35 9.13 -5.97 -5.53
CA VAL A 35 8.06 -6.69 -4.86
C VAL A 35 6.77 -6.40 -5.60
N LEU A 36 6.12 -7.45 -6.09
CA LEU A 36 4.82 -7.37 -6.75
C LEU A 36 3.75 -7.95 -5.84
N LEU A 37 2.78 -7.11 -5.47
CA LEU A 37 1.63 -7.52 -4.68
C LEU A 37 0.39 -7.55 -5.58
N ASN A 38 -0.01 -8.76 -6.00
CA ASN A 38 -1.21 -8.93 -6.80
C ASN A 38 -2.47 -8.92 -5.91
N LEU A 39 -3.25 -7.85 -5.98
CA LEU A 39 -4.51 -7.67 -5.26
C LEU A 39 -5.74 -7.72 -6.20
N ALA A 40 -5.67 -8.56 -7.24
CA ALA A 40 -6.76 -8.72 -8.20
C ALA A 40 -8.10 -9.06 -7.50
N LYS A 41 -9.02 -8.09 -7.51
CA LYS A 41 -10.33 -8.18 -6.85
C LYS A 41 -11.16 -9.38 -7.33
N GLY A 42 -11.02 -9.77 -8.60
CA GLY A 42 -11.75 -10.91 -9.17
C GLY A 42 -11.37 -12.26 -8.56
N GLN A 43 -10.15 -12.40 -8.01
CA GLN A 43 -9.69 -13.63 -7.39
C GLN A 43 -9.81 -13.60 -5.86
N LEU A 44 -9.57 -12.44 -5.24
CA LEU A 44 -9.51 -12.31 -3.78
C LEU A 44 -10.83 -11.86 -3.13
N GLY A 45 -11.68 -11.17 -3.88
CA GLY A 45 -12.76 -10.35 -3.33
C GLY A 45 -12.30 -8.91 -3.08
N SER A 46 -13.20 -7.95 -3.29
CA SER A 46 -12.86 -6.52 -3.22
C SER A 46 -12.53 -6.04 -1.81
N GLU A 47 -13.22 -6.58 -0.79
CA GLU A 47 -13.01 -6.20 0.60
C GLU A 47 -11.71 -6.80 1.12
N GLU A 48 -11.44 -8.06 0.79
CA GLU A 48 -10.25 -8.83 1.14
C GLU A 48 -8.99 -8.23 0.50
N ALA A 49 -9.05 -7.89 -0.79
CA ALA A 49 -7.96 -7.22 -1.49
C ALA A 49 -7.61 -5.86 -0.85
N ARG A 50 -8.63 -5.06 -0.50
CA ARG A 50 -8.46 -3.78 0.19
C ARG A 50 -7.84 -3.99 1.59
N PHE A 51 -8.32 -4.99 2.32
CA PHE A 51 -7.81 -5.31 3.66
C PHE A 51 -6.35 -5.77 3.64
N LEU A 52 -5.98 -6.65 2.71
CA LEU A 52 -4.59 -7.07 2.52
C LEU A 52 -3.68 -5.90 2.16
N GLY A 53 -4.13 -5.04 1.23
CA GLY A 53 -3.39 -3.83 0.87
C GLY A 53 -3.17 -2.93 2.08
N ALA A 54 -4.18 -2.74 2.92
CA ALA A 54 -4.08 -1.93 4.13
C ALA A 54 -3.06 -2.49 5.14
N ILE A 55 -3.07 -3.81 5.37
CA ILE A 55 -2.07 -4.47 6.23
C ILE A 55 -0.68 -4.27 5.64
N TYR A 56 -0.51 -4.52 4.33
CA TYR A 56 0.78 -4.42 3.67
C TYR A 56 1.37 -3.01 3.79
N LEU A 57 0.56 -1.98 3.51
CA LEU A 57 0.98 -0.59 3.59
C LEU A 57 1.37 -0.17 5.02
N THR A 58 0.57 -0.57 6.00
CA THR A 58 0.86 -0.31 7.42
C THR A 58 2.19 -0.92 7.84
N GLN A 59 2.42 -2.19 7.47
CA GLN A 59 3.65 -2.90 7.83
C GLN A 59 4.87 -2.36 7.08
N LEU A 60 4.71 -1.99 5.82
CA LEU A 60 5.75 -1.34 5.01
C LEU A 60 6.16 -0.01 5.64
N TRP A 61 5.18 0.81 6.03
CA TRP A 61 5.44 2.10 6.67
C TRP A 61 6.21 1.93 7.98
N ALA A 62 5.78 1.00 8.84
CA ALA A 62 6.47 0.72 10.08
C ALA A 62 7.92 0.21 9.86
N ALA A 63 8.16 -0.60 8.83
CA ALA A 63 9.50 -1.07 8.49
C ALA A 63 10.41 0.06 7.98
N LEU A 64 9.88 0.96 7.14
CA LEU A 64 10.61 2.14 6.67
C LEU A 64 11.03 3.03 7.85
N GLN A 65 10.09 3.32 8.76
CA GLN A 65 10.35 4.11 9.97
C GLN A 65 11.44 3.49 10.86
N ARG A 66 11.45 2.16 11.00
CA ARG A 66 12.52 1.45 11.73
C ARG A 66 13.88 1.49 11.02
N SER A 67 13.88 1.40 9.70
CA SER A 67 15.12 1.34 8.92
C SER A 67 15.91 2.65 8.99
N GLY A 68 15.23 3.81 9.01
CA GLY A 68 15.82 5.13 9.22
C GLY A 68 16.84 5.63 8.18
N SER A 69 17.29 4.78 7.25
CA SER A 69 18.30 5.12 6.25
C SER A 69 17.66 5.57 4.93
N LYS A 70 18.18 6.67 4.37
CA LYS A 70 17.82 7.18 3.04
C LYS A 70 18.68 6.58 1.91
N ASP A 71 19.64 5.72 2.25
CA ASP A 71 20.63 5.22 1.29
C ASP A 71 20.01 4.29 0.22
N HIS A 72 18.79 3.82 0.47
CA HIS A 72 18.03 2.95 -0.42
C HIS A 72 16.65 3.55 -0.71
N PRO A 73 16.47 4.28 -1.83
CA PRO A 73 15.18 4.84 -2.18
C PRO A 73 14.17 3.73 -2.49
N VAL A 74 12.97 3.86 -1.92
CA VAL A 74 11.88 2.89 -2.09
C VAL A 74 10.77 3.54 -2.89
N TYR A 75 10.43 2.92 -4.02
CA TYR A 75 9.35 3.37 -4.88
C TYR A 75 8.12 2.50 -4.65
N LEU A 76 7.06 3.12 -4.14
CA LEU A 76 5.75 2.50 -3.95
C LEU A 76 4.81 2.96 -5.07
N VAL A 77 4.46 2.03 -5.94
CA VAL A 77 3.48 2.26 -7.01
C VAL A 77 2.14 1.67 -6.59
N LEU A 78 1.13 2.53 -6.50
CA LEU A 78 -0.24 2.17 -6.13
C LEU A 78 -1.15 2.37 -7.34
N ASP A 79 -1.47 1.26 -8.00
CA ASP A 79 -2.56 1.25 -8.96
C ASP A 79 -3.91 1.37 -8.25
N GLU A 80 -4.88 2.00 -8.89
CA GLU A 80 -6.22 2.22 -8.36
C GLU A 80 -6.22 2.74 -6.90
N PHE A 81 -5.41 3.78 -6.65
CA PHE A 81 -5.07 4.36 -5.34
C PHE A 81 -6.27 4.60 -4.40
N GLN A 82 -7.43 4.98 -4.96
CA GLN A 82 -8.67 5.20 -4.21
C GLN A 82 -9.17 3.94 -3.48
N ASN A 83 -8.70 2.75 -3.88
CA ASN A 83 -9.01 1.52 -3.18
C ASN A 83 -8.24 1.35 -1.87
N TYR A 84 -7.10 2.02 -1.73
CA TYR A 84 -6.20 1.83 -0.60
C TYR A 84 -6.23 3.01 0.36
N THR A 85 -7.19 3.92 0.22
CA THR A 85 -7.19 5.19 0.96
C THR A 85 -7.52 5.01 2.44
N ILE A 86 -6.49 4.66 3.20
CA ILE A 86 -6.46 4.57 4.66
C ILE A 86 -5.68 5.77 5.23
N PRO A 87 -5.97 6.21 6.46
CA PRO A 87 -5.34 7.39 7.07
C PRO A 87 -3.81 7.39 7.01
N ILE A 88 -3.17 6.22 7.14
CA ILE A 88 -1.70 6.10 7.11
C ILE A 88 -1.08 6.59 5.79
N LEU A 89 -1.83 6.63 4.67
CA LEU A 89 -1.31 7.18 3.43
C LEU A 89 -1.05 8.69 3.53
N SER A 90 -1.80 9.41 4.37
CA SER A 90 -1.54 10.83 4.65
C SER A 90 -0.15 11.01 5.27
N ASP A 91 0.19 10.16 6.24
CA ASP A 91 1.49 10.16 6.91
C ASP A 91 2.60 9.73 5.94
N MET A 92 2.38 8.68 5.15
CA MET A 92 3.34 8.22 4.15
C MET A 92 3.64 9.30 3.09
N LEU A 93 2.62 10.05 2.64
CA LEU A 93 2.80 11.14 1.68
C LEU A 93 3.50 12.35 2.30
N SER A 94 3.19 12.68 3.56
CA SER A 94 3.72 13.87 4.23
C SER A 94 5.13 13.65 4.79
N GLU A 95 5.44 12.44 5.25
CA GLU A 95 6.68 12.13 5.96
C GLU A 95 7.60 11.15 5.21
N GLY A 96 7.11 10.51 4.15
CA GLY A 96 7.83 9.44 3.44
C GLY A 96 9.21 9.85 2.94
N ALA A 97 9.38 11.11 2.52
CA ALA A 97 10.67 11.64 2.08
C ALA A 97 11.76 11.59 3.18
N LYS A 98 11.38 11.60 4.46
CA LYS A 98 12.32 11.43 5.59
C LYS A 98 12.94 10.03 5.60
N PHE A 99 12.23 9.04 5.05
CA PHE A 99 12.61 7.63 5.03
C PHE A 99 12.95 7.10 3.62
N GLY A 100 13.19 8.00 2.65
CA GLY A 100 13.51 7.61 1.26
C GLY A 100 12.35 7.00 0.49
N LEU A 101 11.09 7.18 0.94
CA LEU A 101 9.91 6.69 0.26
C LEU A 101 9.45 7.68 -0.83
N HIS A 102 9.23 7.14 -2.02
CA HIS A 102 8.62 7.82 -3.15
C HIS A 102 7.32 7.10 -3.53
N VAL A 103 6.22 7.85 -3.66
CA VAL A 103 4.90 7.27 -3.96
C VAL A 103 4.46 7.69 -5.35
N VAL A 104 4.05 6.73 -6.17
CA VAL A 104 3.35 6.95 -7.44
C VAL A 104 1.93 6.43 -7.27
N ALA A 105 0.96 7.35 -7.21
CA ALA A 105 -0.45 7.02 -7.06
C ALA A 105 -1.17 7.16 -8.40
N VAL A 106 -1.79 6.08 -8.86
CA VAL A 106 -2.58 6.05 -10.09
C VAL A 106 -4.05 5.95 -9.71
N THR A 107 -4.89 6.85 -10.23
CA THR A 107 -6.34 6.83 -9.99
C THR A 107 -7.09 7.37 -11.19
N GLN A 108 -8.27 6.81 -11.46
CA GLN A 108 -9.17 7.29 -12.52
C GLN A 108 -10.00 8.50 -12.04
N TYR A 109 -10.29 8.58 -10.74
CA TYR A 109 -11.24 9.53 -10.19
C TYR A 109 -10.76 10.12 -8.86
N LEU A 110 -10.15 11.30 -8.92
CA LEU A 110 -9.65 12.00 -7.73
C LEU A 110 -10.75 12.27 -6.68
N HIS A 111 -12.01 12.42 -7.12
CA HIS A 111 -13.14 12.66 -6.21
C HIS A 111 -13.43 11.46 -5.28
N GLN A 112 -13.01 10.24 -5.65
CA GLN A 112 -13.19 9.03 -4.83
C GLN A 112 -12.17 8.95 -3.68
N VAL A 113 -11.13 9.79 -3.70
CA VAL A 113 -10.15 9.88 -2.62
C VAL A 113 -10.75 10.70 -1.45
N PRO A 114 -10.81 10.16 -0.22
CA PRO A 114 -11.19 10.87 0.98
C PRO A 114 -10.56 12.27 1.12
N PRO A 115 -11.29 13.27 1.65
CA PRO A 115 -10.81 14.65 1.74
C PRO A 115 -9.45 14.80 2.45
N GLU A 116 -9.23 14.09 3.55
CA GLU A 116 -7.97 14.15 4.32
C GLU A 116 -6.76 13.74 3.47
N VAL A 117 -6.86 12.61 2.76
CA VAL A 117 -5.78 12.14 1.89
C VAL A 117 -5.64 13.03 0.66
N ARG A 118 -6.74 13.61 0.17
CA ARG A 118 -6.69 14.60 -0.92
C ARG A 118 -5.90 15.85 -0.52
N SER A 119 -6.12 16.36 0.69
CA SER A 119 -5.35 17.47 1.23
C SER A 119 -3.86 17.11 1.35
N ALA A 120 -3.55 15.91 1.82
CA ALA A 120 -2.18 15.42 1.88
C ALA A 120 -1.52 15.28 0.50
N LEU A 121 -2.25 14.79 -0.51
CA LEU A 121 -1.78 14.74 -1.89
C LEU A 121 -1.50 16.16 -2.42
N GLN A 122 -2.42 17.10 -2.23
CA GLN A 122 -2.26 18.47 -2.71
C GLN A 122 -1.08 19.20 -2.03
N GLY A 123 -0.82 18.92 -0.75
CA GLY A 123 0.27 19.54 0.00
C GLY A 123 1.65 18.94 -0.27
N ASN A 124 1.73 17.65 -0.63
CA ASN A 124 2.99 16.92 -0.67
C ASN A 124 3.38 16.32 -2.04
N VAL A 125 2.47 16.29 -3.01
CA VAL A 125 2.78 15.78 -4.36
C VAL A 125 3.50 16.85 -5.15
N SER A 126 4.71 16.51 -5.62
CA SER A 126 5.55 17.42 -6.41
C SER A 126 5.19 17.47 -7.90
N ALA A 127 4.53 16.43 -8.43
CA ALA A 127 4.18 16.34 -9.85
C ALA A 127 2.82 15.67 -10.07
N TRP A 128 1.98 16.28 -10.92
CA TRP A 128 0.71 15.72 -11.36
C TRP A 128 0.79 15.35 -12.84
N MET A 129 0.29 14.17 -13.19
CA MET A 129 0.23 13.68 -14.56
C MET A 129 -1.19 13.27 -14.89
N PHE A 130 -1.76 13.85 -15.95
CA PHE A 130 -3.09 13.52 -16.44
C PHE A 130 -2.96 12.82 -17.78
N LEU A 131 -3.44 11.58 -17.84
CA LEU A 131 -3.43 10.76 -19.04
C LEU A 131 -4.87 10.58 -19.50
N ALA A 132 -5.21 11.15 -20.66
CA ALA A 132 -6.51 10.95 -21.27
C ALA A 132 -6.55 9.57 -21.93
N LEU A 133 -7.62 8.81 -21.66
CA LEU A 133 -7.96 7.65 -22.46
C LEU A 133 -8.74 8.17 -23.68
N GLY A 134 -8.18 7.95 -24.88
CA GLY A 134 -8.82 8.25 -26.15
C GLY A 134 -9.93 7.27 -26.49
#